data_AF-A0A7V5RIP9-F1
#
_entry.id   AF-A0A7V5RIP9-F1
#
_cell.length_a   1.000
_cell.length_b   1.000
_cell.length_c   1.000
_cell.angle_alpha   90.00
_cell.angle_beta   90.00
_cell.angle_gamma   90.00
#
_symmetry.space_group_name_H-M   'P 1'
#
loop_
_entity.id
_entity.type
_entity.pdbx_description
1 polymer ?
#
loop_
_entity_poly.entity_id
_entity_poly.type
_entity_poly.pdbx_seq_one_letter_code
_entity_poly.pdbx_strand_id
1 'polypeptide(L)'
;AGTVEMAFLEKNLIWLSFVMAAAPMLGFMGTVAGMIVAFEEIAAANDISPAIVAGGISQALITTFGGLVVAVIIQFFHNFFIARIDKLIVDMEESSTEFVDTLIEMQMTKN
;
A
#
# COMPACT_ATOMS: atom_id res chain seq x y z
N ALA A 1 -22.01 2.61 -16.16
CA ALA A 1 -21.71 1.19 -15.86
C ALA A 1 -20.25 1.03 -15.41
N GLY A 2 -19.28 1.61 -16.13
CA GLY A 2 -17.85 1.52 -15.81
C GLY A 2 -17.47 1.88 -14.36
N THR A 3 -18.05 2.95 -13.79
CA THR A 3 -17.73 3.39 -12.41
C THR A 3 -18.15 2.38 -11.33
N VAL A 4 -19.22 1.63 -11.54
CA VAL A 4 -19.67 0.59 -10.58
C VAL A 4 -18.73 -0.62 -10.64
N GLU A 5 -18.28 -0.98 -11.84
CA GLU A 5 -17.35 -2.09 -12.04
C GLU A 5 -15.95 -1.75 -11.52
N MET A 6 -15.53 -0.50 -11.66
CA MET A 6 -14.32 0.04 -11.02
C MET A 6 -14.32 -0.20 -9.52
N ALA A 7 -15.39 0.22 -8.84
CA ALA A 7 -15.53 0.06 -7.41
C ALA A 7 -15.51 -1.42 -6.98
N PHE A 8 -16.07 -2.31 -7.80
CA PHE A 8 -16.04 -3.76 -7.53
C PHE A 8 -14.63 -4.35 -7.65
N LEU A 9 -13.88 -3.96 -8.68
CA LEU A 9 -12.51 -4.42 -8.92
C LEU A 9 -11.53 -3.85 -7.88
N GLU A 10 -11.72 -2.61 -7.44
CA GLU A 10 -10.87 -1.95 -6.45
C GLU A 10 -11.12 -2.38 -5.00
N LYS A 11 -12.28 -3.01 -4.71
CA LYS A 11 -12.69 -3.43 -3.35
C LYS A 11 -11.56 -4.07 -2.52
N ASN A 12 -10.76 -4.93 -3.13
CA ASN A 12 -9.71 -5.67 -2.42
C ASN A 12 -8.40 -4.86 -2.31
N LEU A 13 -8.21 -3.83 -3.13
CA LEU A 13 -7.05 -2.94 -3.07
C LEU A 13 -7.06 -2.01 -1.86
N ILE A 14 -8.24 -1.77 -1.27
CA ILE A 14 -8.39 -1.04 -0.01
C ILE A 14 -7.52 -1.65 1.10
N TRP A 15 -7.44 -2.98 1.17
CA TRP A 15 -6.58 -3.66 2.15
C TRP A 15 -5.09 -3.45 1.88
N LEU A 16 -4.67 -3.43 0.61
CA LEU A 16 -3.28 -3.11 0.25
C LEU A 16 -2.92 -1.68 0.64
N SER A 17 -3.83 -0.73 0.37
CA SER A 17 -3.67 0.68 0.78
C SER A 17 -3.56 0.81 2.30
N PHE A 18 -4.40 0.09 3.05
CA PHE A 18 -4.30 0.05 4.51
C PHE A 18 -2.94 -0.48 4.99
N VAL A 19 -2.47 -1.62 4.46
CA VAL A 19 -1.19 -2.23 4.87
C VAL A 19 -0.01 -1.31 4.52
N MET A 20 -0.05 -0.68 3.35
CA MET A 20 0.94 0.30 2.91
C MET A 20 1.06 1.48 3.87
N ALA A 21 -0.08 2.00 4.36
CA ALA A 21 -0.08 3.07 5.36
C ALA A 21 0.31 2.57 6.77
N ALA A 22 -0.09 1.35 7.14
CA ALA A 22 0.14 0.79 8.46
C ALA A 22 1.58 0.32 8.69
N ALA A 23 2.26 -0.22 7.68
CA ALA A 23 3.60 -0.80 7.82
C ALA A 23 4.67 0.19 8.33
N PRO A 24 4.77 1.44 7.82
CA PRO A 24 5.68 2.44 8.36
C PRO A 24 5.32 2.84 9.80
N MET A 25 4.03 2.94 10.12
CA MET A 25 3.56 3.26 11.48
C MET A 25 3.96 2.17 12.48
N LEU A 26 3.88 0.89 12.08
CA LEU A 26 4.36 -0.23 12.89
C LEU A 26 5.89 -0.20 13.04
N GLY A 27 6.63 0.17 11.99
CA GLY A 27 8.08 0.36 12.08
C GLY A 27 8.47 1.47 13.06
N PHE A 28 7.71 2.57 13.06
CA PHE A 28 7.88 3.67 14.03
C PHE A 28 7.50 3.25 15.46
N MET A 29 6.48 2.41 15.64
CA MET A 29 6.22 1.82 16.95
C MET A 29 7.43 1.02 17.46
N GLY A 30 8.11 0.29 16.57
CA GLY A 30 9.35 -0.42 16.87
C GLY A 30 10.49 0.48 17.33
N THR A 31 10.64 1.69 16.75
CA THR A 31 11.66 2.63 17.23
C THR A 31 11.35 3.15 18.62
N VAL A 32 10.09 3.48 18.90
CA VAL A 32 9.68 3.91 20.24
C VAL A 32 9.97 2.81 21.26
N ALA A 33 9.65 1.55 20.95
CA ALA A 33 9.96 0.42 21.83
C ALA A 33 11.47 0.25 22.07
N GLY A 34 12.30 0.32 21.03
CA GLY A 34 13.76 0.20 21.18
C GLY A 34 14.38 1.36 21.96
N MET A 35 13.84 2.57 21.83
CA MET A 35 14.27 3.72 22.63
C MET A 35 13.87 3.59 24.10
N ILE A 36 12.70 3.02 24.42
CA ILE A 36 12.30 2.74 25.81
C ILE A 36 13.34 1.82 26.48
N VAL A 37 13.71 0.72 25.81
CA VAL A 37 14.72 -0.22 26.31
C VAL A 37 16.07 0.47 26.51
N ALA A 38 16.50 1.28 25.55
CA ALA A 38 17.77 2.03 25.67
C ALA A 38 17.79 2.96 26.89
N PHE A 39 16.67 3.62 27.21
CA PHE A 39 16.57 4.47 28.39
C PHE A 39 16.50 3.69 29.71
N GLU A 40 15.87 2.51 29.71
CA GLU A 40 15.88 1.61 30.87
C GLU A 40 17.31 1.12 31.19
N GLU A 41 18.11 0.81 30.16
CA GLU A 41 19.51 0.40 30.34
C GLU A 41 20.39 1.52 30.90
N ILE A 42 20.19 2.77 30.46
CA ILE A 42 20.85 3.95 31.06
C ILE A 42 20.49 4.05 32.56
N ALA A 43 19.20 3.93 32.88
CA ALA A 43 18.72 4.05 34.25
C ALA A 43 19.28 2.94 35.16
N ALA A 44 19.41 1.72 34.64
CA ALA A 44 19.97 0.58 35.37
C ALA A 44 21.49 0.67 35.57
N ALA A 45 22.23 1.15 34.55
CA ALA A 45 23.68 1.27 34.62
C ALA A 45 24.15 2.48 35.43
N ASN A 46 23.28 3.48 35.63
CA ASN A 46 23.61 4.78 36.21
C ASN A 46 24.82 5.45 35.52
N ASP A 47 25.01 5.13 34.23
CA ASP A 47 26.06 5.61 33.35
C ASP A 47 25.47 5.83 31.95
N ILE A 48 25.92 6.87 31.27
CA ILE A 48 25.40 7.30 29.96
C ILE A 48 26.41 6.92 28.86
N SER A 49 27.06 5.76 29.01
CA SER A 49 28.00 5.28 28.01
C SER A 49 27.26 4.98 26.69
N PRO A 50 27.72 5.54 25.54
CA PRO A 50 27.14 5.25 24.23
C PRO A 50 27.11 3.76 23.88
N ALA A 51 28.01 2.96 24.47
CA ALA A 51 28.07 1.53 24.27
C ALA A 51 26.84 0.79 24.84
N ILE A 52 26.24 1.33 25.90
CA ILE A 52 25.07 0.75 26.57
C ILE A 52 23.84 0.91 25.68
N VAL A 53 23.61 2.12 25.16
CA VAL A 53 22.41 2.45 24.36
C VAL A 53 22.48 2.00 22.89
N ALA A 54 23.68 1.68 22.39
CA ALA A 54 23.90 1.36 20.99
C ALA A 54 23.04 0.18 20.51
N GLY A 55 22.81 -0.82 21.37
CA GLY A 55 21.97 -1.98 21.08
C GLY A 55 20.51 -1.61 20.83
N GLY A 56 19.89 -0.91 21.80
CA GLY A 56 18.49 -0.49 21.71
C GLY A 56 18.22 0.45 20.52
N ILE A 57 19.15 1.38 20.25
CA ILE A 57 19.05 2.30 19.10
C ILE A 57 19.20 1.53 17.76
N SER A 58 20.14 0.57 17.68
CA SER A 58 20.31 -0.23 16.47
C SER A 58 19.04 -1.04 16.16
N GLN A 59 18.45 -1.66 17.18
CA GLN A 59 17.20 -2.41 17.04
C GLN A 59 16.03 -1.51 16.60
N ALA A 60 15.94 -0.30 17.17
CA ALA A 60 14.98 0.71 16.76
C ALA A 60 15.11 1.03 15.25
N LEU A 61 16.32 1.29 14.77
CA LEU A 61 16.54 1.63 13.37
C LEU A 61 16.19 0.49 12.41
N ILE A 62 16.56 -0.75 12.75
CA ILE A 62 16.28 -1.94 11.91
C ILE A 62 14.77 -2.17 11.78
N THR A 63 14.01 -1.99 12.87
CA THR A 63 12.55 -2.18 12.84
C THR A 63 11.83 -1.13 11.98
N THR A 64 12.25 0.14 12.03
CA THR A 64 11.74 1.16 11.09
C THR A 64 12.13 0.87 9.64
N PHE A 65 13.37 0.48 9.40
CA PHE A 65 13.82 0.12 8.06
C PHE A 65 12.97 -1.04 7.49
N GLY A 66 12.69 -2.07 8.29
CA GLY A 66 11.81 -3.17 7.90
C GLY A 66 10.39 -2.71 7.53
N GLY A 67 9.80 -1.82 8.34
CA GLY A 67 8.46 -1.25 8.05
C GLY A 67 8.41 -0.47 6.74
N LEU A 68 9.46 0.29 6.43
CA LEU A 68 9.58 1.03 5.17
C LEU A 68 9.76 0.11 3.97
N VAL A 69 10.60 -0.93 4.08
CA VAL A 69 10.81 -1.91 3.00
C VAL A 69 9.50 -2.59 2.64
N VAL A 70 8.73 -3.04 3.64
CA VAL A 70 7.41 -3.66 3.41
C VAL A 70 6.47 -2.67 2.72
N ALA A 71 6.41 -1.42 3.18
CA ALA A 71 5.53 -0.40 2.59
C ALA A 71 5.85 -0.15 1.10
N VAL A 72 7.13 -0.06 0.73
CA VAL A 72 7.57 0.14 -0.65
C VAL A 72 7.17 -1.05 -1.54
N ILE A 73 7.34 -2.28 -1.05
CA ILE A 73 6.96 -3.48 -1.80
C ILE A 73 5.45 -3.48 -2.05
N ILE A 74 4.64 -3.24 -1.02
CA ILE A 74 3.17 -3.20 -1.15
C ILE A 74 2.73 -2.06 -2.08
N GLN A 75 3.37 -0.89 -2.01
CA GLN A 75 3.09 0.22 -2.92
C GLN A 75 3.28 -0.15 -4.39
N PHE A 76 4.35 -0.89 -4.70
CA PHE A 76 4.61 -1.35 -6.07
C PHE A 76 3.47 -2.26 -6.57
N PHE A 77 3.07 -3.25 -5.77
CA PHE A 77 1.97 -4.15 -6.14
C PHE A 77 0.64 -3.42 -6.26
N HIS A 78 0.33 -2.51 -5.33
CA HIS A 78 -0.89 -1.70 -5.37
C HIS A 78 -1.00 -0.92 -6.69
N ASN A 79 0.08 -0.23 -7.09
CA ASN A 79 0.10 0.53 -8.35
C ASN A 79 -0.02 -0.38 -9.58
N PHE A 80 0.61 -1.56 -9.55
CA PHE A 80 0.49 -2.55 -10.63
C PHE A 80 -0.97 -3.01 -10.81
N PHE A 81 -1.67 -3.30 -9.72
CA PHE A 81 -3.07 -3.74 -9.79
C PHE A 81 -4.01 -2.62 -10.24
N ILE A 82 -3.83 -1.38 -9.73
CA ILE A 82 -4.62 -0.23 -10.20
C ILE A 82 -4.47 -0.06 -11.71
N ALA A 83 -3.24 -0.01 -12.22
CA ALA A 83 -2.99 0.14 -13.66
C ALA A 83 -3.63 -0.98 -14.49
N ARG A 84 -3.72 -2.20 -13.94
CA ARG A 84 -4.37 -3.33 -14.61
C ARG A 84 -5.90 -3.22 -14.62
N ILE A 85 -6.49 -2.71 -13.54
CA ILE A 85 -7.94 -2.45 -13.43
C ILE A 85 -8.32 -1.31 -14.38
N ASP A 86 -7.59 -0.21 -14.37
CA ASP A 86 -7.85 0.94 -15.26
C ASP A 86 -7.87 0.49 -16.72
N LYS A 87 -6.88 -0.30 -17.13
CA LYS A 87 -6.84 -0.86 -18.49
C LYS A 87 -8.07 -1.72 -18.80
N LEU A 88 -8.47 -2.59 -17.87
CA LEU A 88 -9.64 -3.45 -18.06
C LEU A 88 -10.93 -2.65 -18.24
N ILE A 89 -11.06 -1.53 -17.53
CA ILE A 89 -12.24 -0.66 -17.63
C ILE A 89 -12.26 0.05 -18.98
N VAL A 90 -11.12 0.58 -19.43
CA VAL A 90 -11.00 1.20 -20.76
C VAL A 90 -11.38 0.20 -21.86
N ASP A 91 -10.83 -1.01 -21.81
CA ASP A 91 -11.14 -2.08 -22.79
C ASP A 91 -12.66 -2.42 -22.80
N MET A 92 -13.30 -2.39 -21.62
CA MET A 92 -14.73 -2.67 -21.47
C MET A 92 -15.62 -1.51 -21.95
N GLU A 93 -15.22 -0.26 -21.71
CA GLU A 93 -15.92 0.93 -22.19
C GLU A 93 -15.86 1.02 -23.74
N GLU A 94 -14.70 0.71 -24.33
CA GLU A 94 -14.52 0.65 -25.78
C GLU A 94 -15.42 -0.43 -26.40
N SER A 95 -15.39 -1.65 -25.85
CA SER A 95 -16.24 -2.76 -26.30
C SER A 95 -17.75 -2.44 -26.18
N SER A 96 -18.15 -1.76 -25.10
CA SER A 96 -19.54 -1.35 -24.91
C SER A 96 -19.97 -0.29 -25.92
N THR A 97 -19.07 0.60 -26.31
CA THR A 97 -19.33 1.65 -27.30
C THR A 97 -19.47 1.03 -28.69
N GLU A 98 -18.53 0.16 -29.07
CA GLU A 98 -18.56 -0.57 -30.35
C GLU A 98 -19.84 -1.42 -30.50
N PHE A 99 -20.27 -2.06 -29.41
CA PHE A 99 -21.53 -2.82 -29.39
C PHE A 99 -22.76 -1.93 -29.63
N VAL A 100 -22.81 -0.75 -29.00
CA VAL A 100 -23.91 0.21 -29.20
C VAL A 100 -23.92 0.73 -30.64
N ASP A 101 -22.76 1.07 -31.19
CA ASP A 101 -22.63 1.54 -32.57
C ASP A 101 -23.11 0.48 -33.57
N THR A 102 -22.70 -0.77 -33.38
CA THR A 102 -23.15 -1.91 -34.20
C THR A 102 -24.68 -2.08 -34.14
N LEU A 103 -25.29 -1.94 -32.96
CA LEU A 103 -26.75 -2.01 -32.82
C LEU A 103 -27.47 -0.87 -33.55
N ILE A 104 -26.90 0.34 -33.54
CA ILE A 104 -27.46 1.50 -34.25
C ILE A 104 -27.38 1.27 -35.76
N GLU A 105 -26.25 0.79 -36.27
CA GLU A 105 -26.09 0.45 -37.69
C GLU A 105 -27.09 -0.62 -38.17
N MET A 106 -27.33 -1.65 -37.34
CA MET A 106 -28.33 -2.69 -37.61
C MET A 106 -29.77 -2.15 -37.61
N GLN A 107 -30.08 -1.12 -36.82
CA GLN A 107 -31.38 -0.46 -36.86
C GLN A 107 -31.54 0.40 -38.12
N MET A 108 -30.49 1.11 -38.55
CA MET A 108 -30.53 1.94 -39.76
C MET A 108 -30.63 1.11 -41.05
N THR A 109 -30.10 -0.11 -41.07
CA THR A 109 -30.22 -1.03 -42.22
C THR A 109 -31.57 -1.76 -42.30
N LYS A 110 -32.40 -1.71 -41.25
CA LYS A 110 -33.75 -2.32 -41.22
C LYS A 110 -34.89 -1.38 -41.63
N ASN A 111 -34.62 -0.09 -41.79
CA ASN A 111 -35.56 0.92 -42.32
C ASN A 111 -35.22 1.29 -43.76
#